data_AF-X1CHL1-F1
#
_entry.id   AF-X1CHL1-F1
#
_cell.length_a   1.000
_cell.length_b   1.000
_cell.length_c   1.000
_cell.angle_alpha   90.00
_cell.angle_beta   90.00
_cell.angle_gamma   90.00
#
_symmetry.space_group_name_H-M   'P 1'
#
loop_
_entity.id
_entity.type
_entity.pdbx_description
1 polymer ?
#
loop_
_entity_poly.entity_id
_entity_poly.type
_entity_poly.pdbx_seq_one_letter_code
_entity_poly.pdbx_strand_id
1 'polypeptide(L)'
;MADEGGDTFIYYRKGACVAYILNKEVENQTAGEVSLVEVQREIWERYGHEMGTFDYNDIIDVINELTDSDFSKFFNNYVFGKKEIIIPEFE
;
A
#
# COMPACT_ATOMS: atom_id res chain seq x y z
N MET A 1 26.92 -19.26 1.48
CA MET A 1 25.97 -18.95 2.56
C MET A 1 25.45 -17.57 2.26
N ALA A 2 24.20 -17.48 1.78
CA ALA A 2 23.59 -16.20 1.45
C ALA A 2 23.31 -15.45 2.76
N ASP A 3 23.54 -14.14 2.74
CA ASP A 3 23.25 -13.22 3.83
C ASP A 3 21.71 -13.06 3.95
N GLU A 4 21.06 -14.00 4.64
CA GLU A 4 19.58 -14.05 4.77
C GLU A 4 18.98 -12.83 5.52
N GLY A 5 19.81 -11.96 6.10
CA GLY A 5 19.38 -10.75 6.82
C GLY A 5 19.18 -9.51 5.93
N GLY A 6 19.97 -9.36 4.86
CA GLY A 6 19.98 -8.15 4.04
C GLY A 6 18.71 -7.96 3.21
N ASP A 7 18.24 -9.02 2.56
CA ASP A 7 17.09 -8.98 1.67
C ASP A 7 15.79 -8.72 2.44
N THR A 8 15.57 -9.42 3.55
CA THR A 8 14.41 -9.22 4.44
C THR A 8 14.33 -7.78 4.93
N PHE A 9 15.46 -7.20 5.35
CA PHE A 9 15.54 -5.80 5.77
C PHE A 9 15.17 -4.81 4.65
N ILE A 10 15.58 -5.08 3.40
CA ILE A 10 15.24 -4.26 2.23
C ILE A 10 13.74 -4.34 1.93
N TYR A 11 13.13 -5.53 2.00
CA TYR A 11 11.69 -5.70 1.76
C TYR A 11 10.84 -4.93 2.78
N TYR A 12 11.16 -5.02 4.07
CA TYR A 12 10.41 -4.29 5.10
C TYR A 12 10.59 -2.78 5.01
N ARG A 13 11.80 -2.31 4.70
CA ARG A 13 12.04 -0.87 4.47
C ARG A 13 11.30 -0.36 3.25
N LYS A 14 11.40 -1.06 2.10
CA LYS A 14 10.65 -0.71 0.89
C LYS A 14 9.15 -0.71 1.20
N GLY A 15 8.64 -1.76 1.85
CA GLY A 15 7.23 -1.88 2.21
C GLY A 15 6.74 -0.72 3.07
N ALA A 16 7.48 -0.33 4.11
CA ALA A 16 7.14 0.83 4.93
C ALA A 16 7.14 2.14 4.13
N CYS A 17 8.10 2.32 3.23
CA CYS A 17 8.17 3.48 2.35
C CYS A 17 6.96 3.53 1.39
N VAL A 18 6.61 2.39 0.77
CA VAL A 18 5.44 2.25 -0.11
C VAL A 18 4.15 2.52 0.66
N ALA A 19 4.00 2.00 1.88
CA ALA A 19 2.83 2.24 2.71
C ALA A 19 2.67 3.72 3.06
N TYR A 20 3.78 4.42 3.36
CA TYR A 20 3.77 5.86 3.62
C TYR A 20 3.30 6.66 2.41
N ILE A 21 3.90 6.45 1.23
CA ILE A 21 3.50 7.17 0.02
C ILE A 21 2.10 6.77 -0.47
N LEU A 22 1.66 5.54 -0.20
CA LEU A 22 0.29 5.10 -0.48
C LEU A 22 -0.70 5.86 0.38
N ASN A 23 -0.44 6.00 1.69
CA ASN A 23 -1.28 6.80 2.57
C ASN A 23 -1.39 8.25 2.07
N LYS A 24 -0.27 8.85 1.63
CA LYS A 24 -0.28 10.20 1.06
C LYS A 24 -1.06 10.30 -0.24
N GLU A 25 -0.94 9.32 -1.13
CA GLU A 25 -1.74 9.28 -2.34
C GLU A 25 -3.24 9.18 -2.03
N VAL A 26 -3.64 8.29 -1.11
CA VAL A 26 -5.04 8.15 -0.67
C VAL A 26 -5.58 9.45 -0.04
N GLU A 27 -4.81 10.06 0.86
CA GLU A 27 -5.16 11.37 1.45
C GLU A 27 -5.29 12.45 0.37
N ASN A 28 -4.40 12.49 -0.63
CA ASN A 28 -4.45 13.47 -1.70
C ASN A 28 -5.68 13.31 -2.60
N GLN A 29 -6.05 12.07 -2.95
CA GLN A 29 -7.22 11.81 -3.81
C GLN A 29 -8.54 12.11 -3.10
N THR A 30 -8.55 12.05 -1.76
CA THR A 30 -9.77 12.20 -0.94
C THR A 30 -9.79 13.48 -0.11
N ALA A 31 -8.88 14.43 -0.37
CA ALA A 31 -8.72 15.64 0.45
C ALA A 31 -8.60 15.35 1.97
N GLY A 32 -8.03 14.19 2.33
CA GLY A 32 -7.82 13.73 3.71
C GLY A 32 -9.02 13.03 4.35
N GLU A 33 -10.11 12.78 3.63
CA GLU A 33 -11.27 12.06 4.16
C GLU A 33 -10.99 10.57 4.40
N VAL A 34 -10.11 9.97 3.58
CA VAL A 34 -9.70 8.57 3.70
C VAL A 34 -8.20 8.50 4.00
N SER A 35 -7.81 7.52 4.81
CA SER A 35 -6.42 7.17 5.09
C SER A 35 -6.19 5.68 4.93
N LEU A 36 -4.92 5.25 4.97
CA LEU A 36 -4.56 3.84 4.91
C LEU A 36 -5.13 3.04 6.10
N VAL A 37 -5.46 3.69 7.23
CA VAL A 37 -6.14 3.03 8.36
C VAL A 37 -7.54 2.56 7.95
N GLU A 38 -8.28 3.39 7.21
CA GLU A 38 -9.62 3.05 6.74
C GLU A 38 -9.58 1.93 5.69
N VAL A 39 -8.60 1.98 4.79
CA VAL A 39 -8.33 0.90 3.82
C VAL A 39 -8.06 -0.43 4.53
N GLN A 40 -7.18 -0.43 5.54
CA GLN A 40 -6.86 -1.65 6.29
C GLN A 40 -8.06 -2.18 7.06
N ARG A 41 -8.90 -1.29 7.62
CA ARG A 41 -10.15 -1.70 8.27
C ARG A 41 -11.08 -2.38 7.27
N GLU A 42 -11.26 -1.81 6.08
CA GLU A 42 -12.13 -2.39 5.06
C GLU A 42 -11.62 -3.76 4.56
N ILE A 43 -10.31 -3.91 4.34
CA ILE A 43 -9.70 -5.20 4.01
C ILE A 43 -9.96 -6.22 5.14
N TRP A 44 -9.80 -5.81 6.39
CA TRP A 44 -10.05 -6.68 7.54
C TRP A 44 -11.52 -7.10 7.66
N GLU A 45 -12.47 -6.20 7.43
CA GLU A 45 -13.90 -6.54 7.45
C GLU A 45 -14.27 -7.54 6.35
N ARG A 46 -13.66 -7.44 5.17
CA ARG A 46 -13.95 -8.32 4.03
C ARG A 46 -13.25 -9.69 4.11
N TYR A 47 -11.99 -9.71 4.53
CA TYR A 47 -11.11 -10.88 4.39
C TYR A 47 -10.47 -11.32 5.70
N GLY A 48 -10.72 -10.62 6.81
CA GLY A 48 -10.21 -10.99 8.12
C GLY A 48 -10.82 -12.29 8.66
N HIS A 49 -10.32 -12.74 9.80
CA HIS A 49 -10.75 -13.98 10.46
C HIS A 49 -10.67 -15.21 9.53
N GLU A 50 -11.80 -15.90 9.30
CA GLU A 50 -11.93 -17.08 8.44
C GLU A 50 -12.56 -16.72 7.09
N MET A 51 -12.71 -15.43 6.76
CA MET A 51 -13.48 -14.97 5.59
C MET A 51 -12.74 -15.16 4.26
N GLY A 52 -11.47 -15.58 4.27
CA GLY A 52 -10.77 -16.10 3.10
C GLY A 52 -9.39 -15.50 2.89
N THR A 53 -8.95 -15.53 1.64
CA THR A 53 -7.69 -14.95 1.17
C THR A 53 -8.00 -13.82 0.19
N PHE A 54 -7.14 -12.81 0.15
CA PHE A 54 -7.20 -11.75 -0.85
C PHE A 54 -5.89 -11.67 -1.62
N ASP A 55 -5.93 -11.09 -2.81
CA ASP A 55 -4.76 -10.77 -3.62
C ASP A 55 -4.59 -9.26 -3.84
N TYR A 56 -3.64 -8.87 -4.70
CA TYR A 56 -3.38 -7.45 -4.94
C TYR A 56 -4.53 -6.72 -5.66
N ASN A 57 -5.30 -7.40 -6.50
CA ASN A 57 -6.45 -6.79 -7.18
C ASN A 57 -7.55 -6.47 -6.17
N ASP A 58 -7.81 -7.37 -5.21
CA ASP A 58 -8.75 -7.12 -4.12
C ASP A 58 -8.37 -5.85 -3.32
N ILE A 59 -7.08 -5.68 -3.02
CA ILE A 59 -6.59 -4.47 -2.32
C ILE A 59 -6.80 -3.22 -3.18
N ILE A 60 -6.47 -3.30 -4.47
CA ILE A 60 -6.65 -2.18 -5.42
C ILE A 60 -8.14 -1.82 -5.51
N ASP A 61 -9.03 -2.80 -5.59
CA ASP A 61 -10.47 -2.59 -5.68
C ASP A 61 -11.01 -1.90 -4.42
N VAL A 62 -10.60 -2.35 -3.22
CA VAL A 62 -10.97 -1.68 -1.96
C VAL A 62 -10.49 -0.22 -1.95
N ILE A 63 -9.25 0.06 -2.36
CA ILE A 63 -8.74 1.43 -2.40
C ILE A 63 -9.52 2.26 -3.42
N ASN A 64 -9.79 1.71 -4.61
CA ASN A 64 -10.52 2.40 -5.66
C ASN A 64 -11.95 2.75 -5.22
N GLU A 65 -12.63 1.81 -4.55
CA GLU A 65 -13.98 2.02 -4.00
C GLU A 65 -14.02 3.12 -2.93
N LEU A 66 -13.02 3.15 -2.03
CA LEU A 66 -12.95 4.16 -0.97
C LEU A 66 -12.55 5.55 -1.47
N THR A 67 -11.83 5.63 -2.59
CA THR A 67 -11.24 6.89 -3.09
C THR A 67 -11.89 7.42 -4.37
N ASP A 68 -12.79 6.66 -4.99
CA ASP A 68 -13.34 6.91 -6.32
C ASP A 68 -12.25 7.22 -7.38
N SER A 69 -11.11 6.52 -7.28
CA SER A 69 -9.89 6.78 -8.06
C SER A 69 -9.18 5.48 -8.45
N ASP A 70 -8.46 5.46 -9.58
CA ASP A 70 -7.73 4.25 -10.04
C ASP A 70 -6.28 4.19 -9.49
N PHE A 71 -6.01 3.22 -8.61
CA PHE A 71 -4.70 2.96 -8.01
C PHE A 71 -3.85 1.93 -8.75
N SER A 72 -4.31 1.39 -9.89
CA SER A 72 -3.55 0.39 -10.67
C SER A 72 -2.17 0.91 -11.07
N LYS A 73 -2.06 2.20 -11.44
CA LYS A 73 -0.78 2.84 -11.76
C LYS A 73 0.16 2.95 -10.57
N PHE A 74 -0.37 3.18 -9.38
CA PHE A 74 0.43 3.23 -8.15
C PHE A 74 1.10 1.87 -7.89
N PHE A 75 0.31 0.80 -7.91
CA PHE A 75 0.80 -0.56 -7.68
C PHE A 75 1.81 -1.01 -8.73
N ASN A 76 1.52 -0.74 -10.01
CA ASN A 76 2.44 -1.02 -11.11
C ASN A 76 3.78 -0.29 -10.98
N ASN A 77 3.80 0.91 -10.41
CA ASN A 77 5.03 1.69 -10.25
C ASN A 77 5.86 1.27 -9.03
N TYR A 78 5.21 1.14 -7.87
CA TYR A 78 5.92 1.06 -6.58
C TYR A 78 5.90 -0.33 -5.93
N VAL A 79 4.86 -1.13 -6.19
CA VAL A 79 4.74 -2.50 -5.64
C VAL A 79 5.40 -3.48 -6.60
N PHE A 80 4.87 -3.61 -7.81
CA PHE A 80 5.37 -4.53 -8.84
C PHE A 80 6.55 -3.95 -9.62
N GLY A 81 6.56 -2.63 -9.76
CA GLY A 81 7.59 -1.89 -10.46
C GLY A 81 8.83 -1.61 -9.63
N LYS A 82 9.77 -0.94 -10.29
CA LYS A 82 11.06 -0.51 -9.72
C LYS A 82 11.17 1.01 -9.69
N LYS A 83 10.04 1.74 -9.71
CA LYS A 83 10.08 3.19 -9.62
C LYS A 83 10.71 3.57 -8.28
N GLU A 84 11.67 4.48 -8.33
CA GLU A 84 12.36 4.96 -7.14
C GLU A 84 11.38 5.64 -6.18
N ILE A 85 11.53 5.36 -4.89
CA ILE A 85 10.75 5.98 -3.82
C ILE A 85 11.59 7.09 -3.23
N ILE A 86 11.11 8.33 -3.39
CA ILE A 86 11.72 9.51 -2.79
C ILE A 86 10.81 9.89 -1.62
N ILE A 87 11.28 9.67 -0.39
CA ILE A 87 10.62 10.18 0.80
C ILE A 87 11.20 11.57 1.05
N PRO A 88 10.38 12.65 1.05
CA PRO A 88 10.85 13.96 1.47
C PRO A 88 11.42 13.84 2.89
N GLU A 89 12.61 14.41 3.14
CA GLU A 89 13.20 14.39 4.47
C GLU A 89 12.19 14.87 5.52
N PHE A 90 12.13 14.17 6.65
CA PHE A 90 11.34 14.60 7.79
C PHE A 90 11.89 15.96 8.24
N GLU A 91 11.13 17.04 8.07
CA GLU A 91 11.34 18.29 8.80
C GLU A 91 10.98 18.13 10.28
#